data_AF-A0A0J8B0I6-F1
#
_entry.id   AF-A0A0J8B0I6-F1
#
_cell.length_a   1.000
_cell.length_b   1.000
_cell.length_c   1.000
_cell.angle_alpha   90.00
_cell.angle_beta   90.00
_cell.angle_gamma   90.00
#
_symmetry.space_group_name_H-M   'P 1'
#
loop_
_entity.id
_entity.type
_entity.pdbx_description
1 polymer ?
#
loop_
_entity_poly.entity_id
_entity_poly.type
_entity_poly.pdbx_seq_one_letter_code
_entity_poly.pdbx_strand_id
1 'polypeptide(L)'
;AELDFDSARSCLLRFELHSFSLGLFTKNWKVQRYAFKFSVSKASSLHHLCSALLNLERHLETQVFSPEWPRRVGLWEFPLIALSGSEDLSPLKIIKDSLLKLADSIPIQLISQEFYSGYWPKWRRQVASCQYLYPLCELFIELETGLEFEATVSSWADYRSQWGLHVHSSFTVSMLAQCLLDLERFQASSTLRNAPLWRQRLMDLTLTDEPGRVGAIKRSIADMIQAVESVHWRSEFRRSVDHSNTNE
;
A
#
# COMPACT_ATOMS: atom_id res chain seq x y z
N ALA A 1 -5.59 -13.75 31.78
CA ALA A 1 -4.64 -14.86 31.54
C ALA A 1 -3.54 -14.31 30.66
N GLU A 2 -2.28 -14.42 31.07
CA GLU A 2 -1.17 -14.07 30.19
C GLU A 2 -1.21 -14.97 28.95
N LEU A 3 -1.19 -14.36 27.76
CA LEU A 3 -1.08 -15.08 26.50
C LEU A 3 0.36 -15.58 26.36
N ASP A 4 0.66 -16.73 26.95
CA ASP A 4 1.92 -17.41 26.69
C ASP A 4 1.94 -18.03 25.28
N PHE A 5 3.13 -18.37 24.82
CA PHE A 5 3.37 -18.88 23.48
C PHE A 5 2.58 -20.18 23.19
N ASP A 6 2.47 -21.05 24.19
CA ASP A 6 1.74 -22.31 24.09
C ASP A 6 0.22 -22.11 24.02
N SER A 7 -0.30 -21.10 24.71
CA SER A 7 -1.68 -20.66 24.62
C SER A 7 -2.00 -20.12 23.24
N ALA A 8 -1.12 -19.28 22.67
CA ALA A 8 -1.28 -18.77 21.30
C ALA A 8 -1.27 -19.89 20.26
N ARG A 9 -0.31 -20.83 20.35
CA ARG A 9 -0.25 -22.03 19.51
C ARG A 9 -1.52 -22.87 19.61
N SER A 10 -2.00 -23.11 20.84
CA SER A 10 -3.21 -23.90 21.09
C SER A 10 -4.48 -23.21 20.60
N CYS A 11 -4.56 -21.89 20.68
CA CYS A 11 -5.65 -21.10 20.11
C CYS A 11 -5.66 -21.20 18.58
N LEU A 12 -4.50 -21.09 17.94
CA LEU A 12 -4.37 -21.18 16.49
C LEU A 12 -4.83 -22.55 15.94
N LEU A 13 -4.44 -23.65 16.60
CA LEU A 13 -4.88 -25.00 16.22
C LEU A 13 -6.38 -25.21 16.46
N ARG A 14 -6.93 -24.69 17.56
CA ARG A 14 -8.39 -24.77 17.84
C ARG A 14 -9.20 -23.98 16.82
N PHE A 15 -8.73 -22.78 16.46
CA PHE A 15 -9.34 -21.95 15.44
C PHE A 15 -9.36 -22.67 14.08
N GLU A 16 -8.23 -23.23 13.64
CA GLU A 16 -8.17 -24.02 12.41
C GLU A 16 -9.19 -25.17 12.42
N LEU A 17 -9.20 -25.97 13.50
CA LEU A 17 -10.08 -27.12 13.60
C LEU A 17 -11.55 -26.71 13.51
N HIS A 18 -11.93 -25.63 14.21
CA HIS A 18 -13.28 -25.11 14.21
C HIS A 18 -13.67 -24.58 12.82
N SER A 19 -12.87 -23.71 12.22
CA SER A 19 -13.12 -23.17 10.88
C SER A 19 -13.17 -24.27 9.81
N PHE A 20 -12.39 -25.34 9.96
CA PHE A 20 -12.43 -26.50 9.07
C PHE A 20 -13.73 -27.30 9.21
N SER A 21 -14.20 -27.51 10.44
CA SER A 21 -15.47 -28.20 10.69
C SER A 21 -16.69 -27.45 10.11
N LEU A 22 -16.57 -26.12 10.03
CA LEU A 22 -17.58 -25.23 9.45
C LEU A 22 -17.48 -25.10 7.92
N GLY A 23 -16.47 -25.72 7.29
CA GLY A 23 -16.26 -25.63 5.85
C GLY A 23 -15.80 -24.25 5.37
N LEU A 24 -15.16 -23.44 6.22
CA LEU A 24 -14.75 -22.06 5.91
C LEU A 24 -13.46 -21.97 5.07
N PHE A 25 -12.90 -23.09 4.64
CA PHE A 25 -11.61 -23.12 3.94
C PHE A 25 -11.76 -23.57 2.49
N THR A 26 -10.89 -23.03 1.64
CA THR A 26 -10.76 -23.43 0.25
C THR A 26 -10.51 -24.93 0.11
N LYS A 27 -10.89 -25.50 -1.04
CA LYS A 27 -10.66 -26.93 -1.35
C LYS A 27 -9.20 -27.36 -1.19
N ASN A 28 -8.26 -26.47 -1.48
CA ASN A 28 -6.82 -26.72 -1.38
C ASN A 28 -6.32 -26.88 0.05
N TRP A 29 -7.04 -26.34 1.05
CA TRP A 29 -6.63 -26.42 2.45
C TRP A 29 -6.53 -27.85 2.95
N LYS A 30 -7.36 -28.78 2.45
CA LYS A 30 -7.31 -30.21 2.84
C LYS A 30 -5.92 -30.81 2.65
N VAL A 31 -5.22 -30.40 1.58
CA VAL A 31 -3.86 -30.86 1.27
C VAL A 31 -2.82 -30.16 2.15
N GLN A 32 -2.99 -28.85 2.38
CA GLN A 32 -2.03 -28.05 3.17
C GLN A 32 -2.17 -28.20 4.69
N ARG A 33 -3.31 -28.72 5.17
CA ARG A 33 -3.64 -28.83 6.59
C ARG A 33 -2.60 -29.58 7.41
N TYR A 34 -2.04 -30.66 6.86
CA TYR A 34 -1.00 -31.42 7.56
C TYR A 34 0.27 -30.59 7.74
N ALA A 35 0.72 -29.91 6.69
CA ALA A 35 1.89 -29.04 6.73
C ALA A 35 1.69 -27.87 7.70
N PHE A 36 0.50 -27.25 7.70
CA PHE A 36 0.14 -26.22 8.67
C PHE A 36 0.22 -26.72 10.11
N LYS A 37 -0.43 -27.84 10.43
CA LYS A 37 -0.40 -28.42 11.80
C LYS A 37 1.02 -28.73 12.23
N PHE A 38 1.80 -29.35 11.36
CA PHE A 38 3.21 -29.64 11.63
C PHE A 38 4.00 -28.36 11.92
N SER A 39 3.84 -27.32 11.09
CA SER A 39 4.49 -26.01 11.26
C SER A 39 4.12 -25.36 12.59
N VAL A 40 2.84 -25.37 12.97
CA VAL A 40 2.37 -24.77 14.24
C VAL A 40 2.87 -25.57 15.45
N SER A 41 2.85 -26.90 15.37
CA SER A 41 3.35 -27.77 16.44
C SER A 41 4.87 -27.68 16.63
N LYS A 42 5.62 -27.40 15.56
CA LYS A 42 7.09 -27.24 15.60
C LYS A 42 7.55 -25.80 15.75
N ALA A 43 6.63 -24.83 15.75
CA ALA A 43 6.97 -23.41 15.89
C ALA A 43 7.74 -23.18 17.20
N SER A 44 8.98 -22.67 17.09
CA SER A 44 9.85 -22.35 18.23
C SER A 44 9.85 -20.86 18.58
N SER A 45 9.15 -20.05 17.80
CA SER A 45 9.11 -18.59 17.95
C SER A 45 7.76 -18.04 17.52
N LEU A 46 7.44 -16.85 18.02
CA LEU A 46 6.22 -16.12 17.66
C LEU A 46 6.14 -15.86 16.15
N HIS A 47 7.28 -15.59 15.52
CA HIS A 47 7.44 -15.48 14.08
C HIS A 47 6.83 -16.67 13.32
N HIS A 48 7.17 -17.91 13.70
CA HIS A 48 6.65 -19.10 13.04
C HIS A 48 5.13 -19.25 13.20
N LEU A 49 4.59 -18.87 14.37
CA LEU A 49 3.13 -18.85 14.58
C LEU A 49 2.45 -17.77 13.73
N CYS A 50 3.08 -16.60 13.61
CA CYS A 50 2.60 -15.51 12.77
C CYS A 50 2.55 -15.93 11.30
N SER A 51 3.64 -16.51 10.77
CA SER A 51 3.67 -17.03 9.39
C SER A 51 2.63 -18.13 9.15
N ALA A 52 2.39 -18.99 10.14
CA ALA A 52 1.36 -20.02 10.03
C ALA A 52 -0.05 -19.41 10.00
N LEU A 53 -0.34 -18.43 10.87
CA LEU A 53 -1.63 -17.73 10.89
C LEU A 53 -1.89 -16.96 9.58
N LEU A 54 -0.87 -16.31 9.01
CA LEU A 54 -0.95 -15.70 7.67
C LEU A 54 -1.28 -16.72 6.57
N ASN A 55 -0.64 -17.88 6.61
CA ASN A 55 -0.90 -18.95 5.66
C ASN A 55 -2.35 -19.47 5.79
N LEU A 56 -2.84 -19.62 7.03
CA LEU A 56 -4.21 -20.02 7.31
C LEU A 56 -5.21 -18.99 6.77
N GLU A 57 -4.99 -17.70 7.02
CA GLU A 57 -5.87 -16.61 6.56
C GLU A 57 -6.08 -16.64 5.03
N ARG A 58 -5.01 -16.85 4.26
CA ARG A 58 -5.05 -16.94 2.78
C ARG A 58 -5.94 -18.07 2.25
N HIS A 59 -6.26 -19.06 3.09
CA HIS A 59 -7.06 -20.21 2.69
C HIS A 59 -8.51 -20.13 3.19
N LEU A 60 -8.88 -19.08 3.92
CA LEU A 60 -10.26 -18.85 4.34
C LEU A 60 -11.11 -18.36 3.15
N GLU A 61 -12.27 -18.97 2.94
CA GLU A 61 -13.21 -18.58 1.89
C GLU A 61 -13.92 -17.28 2.29
N THR A 62 -13.49 -16.17 1.69
CA THR A 62 -13.98 -14.82 1.97
C THR A 62 -15.49 -14.66 1.79
N GLN A 63 -16.10 -15.50 0.95
CA GLN A 63 -17.54 -15.52 0.66
C GLN A 63 -18.39 -15.99 1.85
N VAL A 64 -17.81 -16.73 2.81
CA VAL A 64 -18.54 -17.27 3.97
C VAL A 64 -18.56 -16.28 5.14
N PHE A 65 -17.71 -15.25 5.09
CA PHE A 65 -17.68 -14.23 6.11
C PHE A 65 -18.67 -13.10 5.80
N SER A 66 -19.11 -12.40 6.85
CA SER A 66 -19.94 -11.18 6.70
C SER A 66 -19.35 -10.25 5.63
N PRO A 67 -20.16 -9.53 4.83
CA PRO A 67 -19.66 -8.54 3.87
C PRO A 67 -18.77 -7.44 4.47
N GLU A 68 -18.76 -7.29 5.79
CA GLU A 68 -17.83 -6.42 6.52
C GLU A 68 -16.43 -7.04 6.74
N TRP A 69 -16.26 -8.35 6.53
CA TRP A 69 -14.98 -9.05 6.69
C TRP A 69 -14.00 -8.78 5.54
N PRO A 70 -14.39 -8.78 4.24
CA PRO A 70 -13.53 -8.30 3.15
C PRO A 70 -12.99 -6.88 3.36
N ARG A 71 -13.74 -6.01 4.06
CA ARG A 71 -13.30 -4.66 4.46
C ARG A 71 -12.30 -4.67 5.63
N ARG A 72 -12.08 -5.83 6.26
CA ARG A 72 -11.23 -6.08 7.43
C ARG A 72 -10.06 -7.05 7.15
N VAL A 73 -9.98 -7.62 5.95
CA VAL A 73 -8.84 -8.43 5.51
C VAL A 73 -7.59 -7.53 5.56
N GLY A 74 -6.62 -7.89 6.39
CA GLY A 74 -5.42 -7.09 6.67
C GLY A 74 -5.21 -6.70 8.14
N LEU A 75 -6.19 -6.89 9.03
CA LEU A 75 -6.02 -6.56 10.46
C LEU A 75 -4.95 -7.40 11.16
N TRP A 76 -4.79 -8.67 10.78
CA TRP A 76 -3.77 -9.56 11.35
C TRP A 76 -2.56 -9.68 10.45
N GLU A 77 -2.72 -9.54 9.13
CA GLU A 77 -1.59 -9.58 8.21
C GLU A 77 -0.48 -8.63 8.63
N PHE A 78 -0.89 -7.47 9.13
CA PHE A 78 -0.01 -6.38 9.45
C PHE A 78 0.78 -6.53 10.77
N PRO A 79 0.17 -6.79 11.95
CA PRO A 79 0.91 -7.13 13.17
C PRO A 79 1.77 -8.39 13.00
N LEU A 80 1.30 -9.37 12.22
CA LEU A 80 1.99 -10.65 12.06
C LEU A 80 3.17 -10.56 11.08
N ILE A 81 3.11 -9.71 10.04
CA ILE A 81 4.27 -9.40 9.18
C ILE A 81 5.37 -8.70 9.97
N ALA A 82 5.02 -7.74 10.84
CA ALA A 82 5.99 -7.07 11.72
C ALA A 82 6.69 -8.04 12.68
N LEU A 83 5.98 -9.07 13.14
CA LEU A 83 6.52 -10.13 13.99
C LEU A 83 7.23 -11.26 13.19
N SER A 84 7.01 -11.34 11.87
CA SER A 84 7.48 -12.43 11.01
C SER A 84 8.58 -12.05 9.99
N GLY A 85 9.33 -10.96 10.18
CA GLY A 85 10.35 -10.53 9.22
C GLY A 85 11.72 -10.22 9.82
N SER A 86 12.79 -10.84 9.29
CA SER A 86 14.17 -10.39 9.47
C SER A 86 14.33 -8.96 8.92
N GLU A 87 14.98 -8.08 9.68
CA GLU A 87 15.04 -6.63 9.43
C GLU A 87 15.57 -6.21 8.05
N ASP A 88 16.30 -7.07 7.33
CA ASP A 88 17.07 -6.62 6.17
C ASP A 88 16.34 -6.56 4.83
N LEU A 89 15.23 -7.27 4.66
CA LEU A 89 14.49 -7.36 3.38
C LEU A 89 12.98 -7.21 3.52
N SER A 90 12.49 -6.60 4.60
CA SER A 90 11.04 -6.42 4.74
C SER A 90 10.51 -5.49 3.64
N PRO A 91 9.39 -5.82 2.96
CA PRO A 91 8.78 -4.94 1.96
C PRO A 91 8.51 -3.52 2.49
N LEU A 92 8.24 -3.39 3.79
CA LEU A 92 8.10 -2.11 4.46
C LEU A 92 9.40 -1.29 4.44
N LYS A 93 10.57 -1.91 4.65
CA LYS A 93 11.88 -1.24 4.54
C LYS A 93 12.07 -0.64 3.16
N ILE A 94 11.70 -1.36 2.10
CA ILE A 94 11.76 -0.84 0.72
C ILE A 94 10.92 0.43 0.56
N ILE A 95 9.69 0.46 1.11
CA ILE A 95 8.86 1.68 1.06
C ILE A 95 9.52 2.82 1.84
N LYS A 96 9.98 2.57 3.07
CA LYS A 96 10.60 3.61 3.92
C LYS A 96 11.83 4.22 3.24
N ASP A 97 12.72 3.38 2.72
CA ASP A 97 13.91 3.82 2.01
C ASP A 97 13.55 4.60 0.73
N SER A 98 12.50 4.18 0.03
CA SER A 98 12.03 4.85 -1.18
C SER A 98 11.37 6.20 -0.87
N LEU A 99 10.58 6.29 0.21
CA LEU A 99 9.97 7.52 0.68
C LEU A 99 11.03 8.54 1.09
N LEU A 100 12.07 8.10 1.82
CA LEU A 100 13.20 8.96 2.18
C LEU A 100 13.96 9.44 0.95
N LYS A 101 14.17 8.58 -0.06
CA LYS A 101 14.80 8.97 -1.32
C LYS A 101 13.97 9.95 -2.14
N LEU A 102 12.65 9.77 -2.18
CA LEU A 102 11.75 10.73 -2.80
C LEU A 102 11.84 12.08 -2.08
N ALA A 103 11.74 12.07 -0.75
CA ALA A 103 11.90 13.26 0.09
C ALA A 103 13.25 13.97 -0.13
N ASP A 104 14.35 13.22 -0.27
CA ASP A 104 15.68 13.75 -0.58
C ASP A 104 15.81 14.36 -1.99
N SER A 105 14.96 13.92 -2.92
CA SER A 105 14.96 14.46 -4.29
C SER A 105 14.18 15.76 -4.44
N ILE A 106 13.30 16.09 -3.49
CA ILE A 106 12.47 17.29 -3.54
C ILE A 106 13.33 18.52 -3.18
N PRO A 107 13.43 19.54 -4.05
CA PRO A 107 14.07 20.80 -3.72
C PRO A 107 13.47 21.44 -2.46
N ILE A 108 14.31 21.94 -1.55
CA ILE A 108 13.87 22.53 -0.27
C ILE A 108 12.89 23.69 -0.50
N GLN A 109 13.00 24.43 -1.60
CA GLN A 109 12.10 25.54 -1.93
C GLN A 109 10.66 25.10 -2.25
N LEU A 110 10.46 23.81 -2.51
CA LEU A 110 9.16 23.20 -2.81
C LEU A 110 8.58 22.47 -1.58
N ILE A 111 9.22 22.64 -0.42
CA ILE A 111 8.77 22.15 0.87
C ILE A 111 8.41 23.37 1.72
N SER A 112 7.26 23.34 2.37
CA SER A 112 6.82 24.46 3.19
C SER A 112 7.81 24.74 4.32
N GLN A 113 8.05 26.04 4.58
CA GLN A 113 9.04 26.45 5.56
C GLN A 113 8.71 25.92 6.96
N GLU A 114 7.42 25.86 7.30
CA GLU A 114 6.91 25.31 8.56
C GLU A 114 7.26 23.83 8.71
N PHE A 115 7.04 23.03 7.66
CA PHE A 115 7.37 21.61 7.66
C PHE A 115 8.88 21.39 7.70
N TYR A 116 9.65 22.13 6.88
CA TYR A 116 11.10 21.95 6.78
C TYR A 116 11.83 22.32 8.09
N SER A 117 11.55 23.49 8.66
CA SER A 117 12.31 24.02 9.80
C SER A 117 11.95 23.35 11.13
N GLY A 118 10.69 22.97 11.32
CA GLY A 118 10.21 22.40 12.59
C GLY A 118 10.08 20.89 12.61
N TYR A 119 9.69 20.29 11.48
CA TYR A 119 9.15 18.94 11.47
C TYR A 119 9.98 17.93 10.68
N TRP A 120 10.69 18.36 9.63
CA TRP A 120 11.44 17.48 8.72
C TRP A 120 12.43 16.53 9.41
N PRO A 121 13.31 16.97 10.35
CA PRO A 121 14.23 16.04 11.02
C PRO A 121 13.52 15.01 11.92
N LYS A 122 12.34 15.36 12.45
CA LYS A 122 11.51 14.45 13.26
C LYS A 122 10.80 13.45 12.34
N TRP A 123 10.16 13.94 11.27
CA TRP A 123 9.49 13.15 10.25
C TRP A 123 10.42 12.09 9.67
N ARG A 124 11.64 12.46 9.25
CA ARG A 124 12.63 11.51 8.71
C ARG A 124 12.96 10.38 9.69
N ARG A 125 13.13 10.70 10.98
CA ARG A 125 13.38 9.71 12.02
C ARG A 125 12.17 8.80 12.22
N GLN A 126 10.96 9.36 12.19
CA GLN A 126 9.72 8.59 12.26
C GLN A 126 9.61 7.63 11.07
N VAL A 127 9.88 8.10 9.84
CA VAL A 127 9.92 7.24 8.65
C VAL A 127 10.94 6.13 8.80
N ALA A 128 12.19 6.43 9.16
CA ALA A 128 13.24 5.42 9.28
C ALA A 128 12.90 4.34 10.33
N SER A 129 12.40 4.77 11.48
CA SER A 129 12.05 3.90 12.61
C SER A 129 10.66 3.25 12.48
N CYS A 130 9.86 3.61 11.47
CA CYS A 130 8.52 3.10 11.33
C CYS A 130 8.55 1.57 11.12
N GLN A 131 7.83 0.84 11.97
CA GLN A 131 7.68 -0.61 11.87
C GLN A 131 6.30 -1.00 11.31
N TYR A 132 5.46 0.01 11.06
CA TYR A 132 4.05 -0.16 10.86
C TYR A 132 3.56 0.68 9.66
N LEU A 133 3.03 0.02 8.62
CA LEU A 133 2.22 0.52 7.51
C LEU A 133 1.24 1.63 7.90
N TYR A 134 0.33 1.45 8.87
CA TYR A 134 -0.65 2.52 9.19
C TYR A 134 0.01 3.84 9.62
N PRO A 135 0.93 3.86 10.61
CA PRO A 135 1.75 5.03 10.89
C PRO A 135 2.57 5.52 9.68
N LEU A 136 3.02 4.63 8.79
CA LEU A 136 3.70 5.02 7.56
C LEU A 136 2.75 5.72 6.57
N CYS A 137 1.48 5.34 6.50
CA CYS A 137 0.46 6.06 5.72
C CYS A 137 0.29 7.49 6.22
N GLU A 138 0.24 7.72 7.53
CA GLU A 138 0.19 9.08 8.09
C GLU A 138 1.44 9.89 7.70
N LEU A 139 2.62 9.25 7.72
CA LEU A 139 3.86 9.91 7.29
C LEU A 139 3.87 10.26 5.79
N PHE A 140 3.14 9.52 4.94
CA PHE A 140 2.93 9.91 3.54
C PHE A 140 2.07 11.17 3.43
N ILE A 141 0.96 11.22 4.18
CA ILE A 141 0.07 12.39 4.20
C ILE A 141 0.82 13.62 4.73
N GLU A 142 1.64 13.45 5.76
CA GLU A 142 2.48 14.52 6.31
C GLU A 142 3.49 15.05 5.28
N LEU A 143 4.15 14.16 4.51
CA LEU A 143 5.04 14.58 3.43
C LEU A 143 4.28 15.38 2.39
N GLU A 144 3.16 14.86 1.90
CA GLU A 144 2.34 15.49 0.86
C GLU A 144 1.80 16.85 1.30
N THR A 145 1.33 16.96 2.54
CA THR A 145 0.83 18.22 3.11
C THR A 145 1.96 19.24 3.28
N GLY A 146 3.20 18.77 3.49
CA GLY A 146 4.39 19.62 3.57
C GLY A 146 4.91 20.09 2.21
N LEU A 147 4.36 19.61 1.09
CA LEU A 147 4.74 20.08 -0.25
C LEU A 147 4.01 21.38 -0.61
N GLU A 148 4.76 22.31 -1.19
CA GLU A 148 4.17 23.50 -1.81
C GLU A 148 3.42 23.12 -3.10
N PHE A 149 2.46 23.95 -3.52
CA PHE A 149 1.65 23.67 -4.70
C PHE A 149 2.50 23.46 -5.96
N GLU A 150 3.57 24.24 -6.11
CA GLU A 150 4.54 24.17 -7.21
C GLU A 150 5.36 22.88 -7.23
N ALA A 151 5.37 22.11 -6.15
CA ALA A 151 6.02 20.80 -6.10
C ALA A 151 5.31 19.77 -6.98
N THR A 152 4.05 20.03 -7.33
CA THR A 152 3.16 19.09 -8.04
C THR A 152 2.62 19.68 -9.33
N VAL A 153 2.25 18.82 -10.27
CA VAL A 153 1.54 19.25 -11.48
C VAL A 153 0.09 19.62 -11.15
N SER A 154 -0.53 20.49 -11.95
CA SER A 154 -1.88 21.00 -11.66
C SER A 154 -2.96 19.91 -11.53
N SER A 155 -2.84 18.80 -12.26
CA SER A 155 -3.75 17.65 -12.15
C SER A 155 -3.66 16.90 -10.83
N TRP A 156 -2.65 17.19 -10.00
CA TRP A 156 -2.57 16.67 -8.64
C TRP A 156 -3.74 17.15 -7.79
N ALA A 157 -4.15 18.41 -7.92
CA ALA A 157 -5.24 18.98 -7.12
C ALA A 157 -6.53 18.16 -7.27
N ASP A 158 -6.84 17.72 -8.49
CA ASP A 158 -8.01 16.90 -8.80
C ASP A 158 -7.88 15.47 -8.22
N TYR A 159 -6.66 14.91 -8.28
CA TYR A 159 -6.39 13.54 -7.85
C TYR A 159 -6.13 13.40 -6.34
N ARG A 160 -5.69 14.46 -5.66
CA ARG A 160 -5.22 14.46 -4.26
C ARG A 160 -6.22 13.86 -3.30
N SER A 161 -7.50 14.18 -3.45
CA SER A 161 -8.58 13.65 -2.60
C SER A 161 -8.69 12.12 -2.69
N GLN A 162 -8.61 11.57 -3.91
CA GLN A 162 -8.63 10.13 -4.15
C GLN A 162 -7.35 9.47 -3.65
N TRP A 163 -6.21 10.11 -3.87
CA TRP A 163 -4.92 9.62 -3.36
C TRP A 163 -4.91 9.51 -1.84
N GLY A 164 -5.40 10.52 -1.11
CA GLY A 164 -5.49 10.47 0.35
C GLY A 164 -6.39 9.32 0.84
N LEU A 165 -7.52 9.08 0.17
CA LEU A 165 -8.35 7.90 0.42
C LEU A 165 -7.60 6.59 0.16
N HIS A 166 -6.82 6.50 -0.93
CA HIS A 166 -5.99 5.34 -1.24
C HIS A 166 -4.90 5.10 -0.20
N VAL A 167 -4.26 6.15 0.32
CA VAL A 167 -3.25 6.06 1.38
C VAL A 167 -3.88 5.53 2.67
N HIS A 168 -4.98 6.12 3.13
CA HIS A 168 -5.65 5.64 4.36
C HIS A 168 -6.30 4.26 4.22
N SER A 169 -6.69 3.86 3.00
CA SER A 169 -7.18 2.52 2.71
C SER A 169 -6.09 1.54 2.26
N SER A 170 -4.81 1.92 2.36
CA SER A 170 -3.70 1.01 2.06
C SER A 170 -3.52 0.01 3.19
N PHE A 171 -4.02 -1.22 2.99
CA PHE A 171 -3.84 -2.33 3.92
C PHE A 171 -2.64 -3.22 3.57
N THR A 172 -2.05 -3.03 2.39
CA THR A 172 -0.87 -3.77 1.93
C THR A 172 0.28 -2.85 1.56
N VAL A 173 1.49 -3.40 1.59
CA VAL A 173 2.71 -2.72 1.14
C VAL A 173 2.62 -2.40 -0.36
N SER A 174 2.05 -3.27 -1.19
CA SER A 174 1.90 -3.01 -2.62
C SER A 174 1.00 -1.80 -2.92
N MET A 175 -0.09 -1.61 -2.14
CA MET A 175 -0.98 -0.46 -2.26
C MET A 175 -0.29 0.83 -1.82
N LEU A 176 0.51 0.77 -0.76
CA LEU A 176 1.26 1.94 -0.31
C LEU A 176 2.44 2.28 -1.23
N ALA A 177 3.15 1.28 -1.75
CA ALA A 177 4.10 1.44 -2.85
C ALA A 177 3.42 2.08 -4.07
N GLN A 178 2.16 1.67 -4.28
CA GLN A 178 1.16 2.32 -5.11
C GLN A 178 1.17 3.84 -4.97
N CYS A 179 0.67 4.26 -3.81
CA CYS A 179 0.51 5.67 -3.49
C CYS A 179 1.83 6.46 -3.59
N LEU A 180 2.98 5.83 -3.31
CA LEU A 180 4.28 6.49 -3.44
C LEU A 180 4.66 6.79 -4.89
N LEU A 181 4.42 5.83 -5.79
CA LEU A 181 4.65 6.02 -7.22
C LEU A 181 3.70 7.05 -7.81
N ASP A 182 2.45 7.10 -7.33
CA ASP A 182 1.50 8.13 -7.75
C ASP A 182 1.98 9.52 -7.31
N LEU A 183 2.37 9.67 -6.03
CA LEU A 183 2.90 10.93 -5.52
C LEU A 183 4.13 11.39 -6.33
N GLU A 184 5.05 10.47 -6.64
CA GLU A 184 6.20 10.78 -7.50
C GLU A 184 5.79 11.21 -8.90
N ARG A 185 4.86 10.48 -9.53
CA ARG A 185 4.39 10.79 -10.88
C ARG A 185 3.80 12.20 -10.99
N PHE A 186 3.10 12.64 -9.94
CA PHE A 186 2.49 13.96 -9.90
C PHE A 186 3.46 15.06 -9.44
N GLN A 187 4.73 14.75 -9.16
CA GLN A 187 5.73 15.79 -8.94
C GLN A 187 6.05 16.54 -10.24
N ALA A 188 6.37 17.83 -10.12
CA ALA A 188 6.78 18.63 -11.26
C ALA A 188 8.07 18.08 -11.87
N SER A 189 8.15 17.95 -13.20
CA SER A 189 9.28 17.35 -13.93
C SER A 189 10.67 17.91 -13.57
N SER A 190 10.73 19.12 -13.01
CA SER A 190 11.94 19.79 -12.53
C SER A 190 12.51 19.19 -11.24
N THR A 191 11.75 18.39 -10.48
CA THR A 191 12.15 17.85 -9.17
C THR A 191 12.88 16.51 -9.24
N LEU A 192 12.63 15.69 -10.26
CA LEU A 192 13.14 14.31 -10.29
C LEU A 192 14.50 14.20 -10.98
N ARG A 193 15.57 14.47 -10.24
CA ARG A 193 16.95 14.14 -10.66
C ARG A 193 17.33 12.75 -10.14
N ASN A 194 17.32 11.73 -11.01
CA ASN A 194 17.87 10.37 -10.78
C ASN A 194 17.09 9.42 -9.84
N ALA A 195 15.91 8.95 -10.27
CA ALA A 195 15.07 8.02 -9.51
C ALA A 195 14.98 6.54 -9.97
N PRO A 196 15.92 5.92 -10.72
CA PRO A 196 15.62 4.64 -11.37
C PRO A 196 15.49 3.44 -10.42
N LEU A 197 16.39 3.30 -9.42
CA LEU A 197 16.49 2.05 -8.66
C LEU A 197 15.38 1.84 -7.62
N TRP A 198 14.97 2.90 -6.92
CA TRP A 198 13.91 2.77 -5.92
C TRP A 198 12.53 2.66 -6.58
N ARG A 199 12.32 3.36 -7.70
CA ARG A 199 11.09 3.24 -8.51
C ARG A 199 10.90 1.82 -9.01
N GLN A 200 11.94 1.17 -9.54
CA GLN A 200 11.85 -0.21 -9.99
C GLN A 200 11.45 -1.15 -8.85
N ARG A 201 12.05 -1.01 -7.66
CA ARG A 201 11.69 -1.83 -6.50
C ARG A 201 10.26 -1.62 -6.04
N LEU A 202 9.74 -0.40 -6.11
CA LEU A 202 8.33 -0.13 -5.84
C LEU A 202 7.43 -0.79 -6.89
N MET A 203 7.76 -0.67 -8.17
CA MET A 203 7.03 -1.35 -9.25
C MET A 203 7.04 -2.87 -9.08
N ASP A 204 8.17 -3.46 -8.70
CA ASP A 204 8.23 -4.89 -8.41
C ASP A 204 7.30 -5.23 -7.24
N LEU A 205 7.26 -4.40 -6.19
CA LEU A 205 6.35 -4.57 -5.04
C LEU A 205 4.87 -4.45 -5.42
N THR A 206 4.48 -3.53 -6.31
CA THR A 206 3.08 -3.42 -6.74
C THR A 206 2.58 -4.69 -7.40
N LEU A 207 3.49 -5.45 -8.02
CA LEU A 207 3.19 -6.70 -8.72
C LEU A 207 3.17 -7.94 -7.81
N THR A 208 3.57 -7.82 -6.53
CA THR A 208 3.71 -8.97 -5.62
C THR A 208 2.39 -9.54 -5.10
N ASP A 209 1.31 -8.75 -5.02
CA ASP A 209 0.01 -9.21 -4.52
C ASP A 209 -1.16 -8.80 -5.44
N GLU A 210 -2.34 -9.38 -5.22
CA GLU A 210 -3.53 -9.11 -6.05
C GLU A 210 -4.07 -7.67 -5.90
N PRO A 211 -4.22 -7.10 -4.69
CA PRO A 211 -4.69 -5.73 -4.53
C PRO A 211 -3.78 -4.70 -5.23
N GLY A 212 -2.47 -4.85 -5.12
CA GLY A 212 -1.48 -4.01 -5.79
C GLY A 212 -1.58 -4.09 -7.30
N ARG A 213 -1.66 -5.32 -7.84
CA ARG A 213 -1.83 -5.56 -9.29
C ARG A 213 -3.12 -4.94 -9.83
N VAL A 214 -4.24 -5.11 -9.13
CA VAL A 214 -5.52 -4.51 -9.52
C VAL A 214 -5.43 -2.98 -9.48
N GLY A 215 -4.78 -2.40 -8.46
CA GLY A 215 -4.53 -0.96 -8.36
C GLY A 215 -3.67 -0.43 -9.51
N ALA A 216 -2.60 -1.14 -9.87
CA ALA A 216 -1.73 -0.81 -11.00
C ALA A 216 -2.49 -0.84 -12.35
N ILE A 217 -3.32 -1.86 -12.56
CA ILE A 217 -4.16 -2.00 -13.76
C ILE A 217 -5.17 -0.85 -13.84
N LYS A 218 -5.90 -0.56 -12.76
CA LYS A 218 -6.90 0.53 -12.72
C LYS A 218 -6.28 1.88 -13.08
N ARG A 219 -5.08 2.17 -12.56
CA ARG A 219 -4.34 3.40 -12.88
C ARG A 219 -3.87 3.43 -14.33
N SER A 220 -3.32 2.33 -14.83
CA SER A 220 -2.94 2.25 -16.25
C SER A 220 -4.14 2.53 -17.17
N ILE A 221 -5.33 2.04 -16.80
CA ILE A 221 -6.58 2.34 -17.52
C ILE A 221 -6.95 3.82 -17.42
N ALA A 222 -6.91 4.40 -16.22
CA ALA A 222 -7.20 5.83 -16.03
C ALA A 222 -6.25 6.73 -16.85
N ASP A 223 -4.98 6.35 -16.94
CA ASP A 223 -3.96 7.07 -17.71
C ASP A 223 -4.22 7.02 -19.21
N MET A 224 -4.60 5.83 -19.71
CA MET A 224 -5.01 5.66 -21.10
C MET A 224 -6.24 6.52 -21.40
N ILE A 225 -7.23 6.55 -20.50
CA ILE A 225 -8.42 7.39 -20.66
C ILE A 225 -7.99 8.86 -20.73
N GLN A 226 -7.26 9.37 -19.74
CA GLN A 226 -6.82 10.76 -19.69
C GLN A 226 -6.00 11.17 -20.93
N ALA A 227 -5.14 10.27 -21.43
CA ALA A 227 -4.39 10.49 -22.67
C ALA A 227 -5.33 10.61 -23.88
N VAL A 228 -6.34 9.73 -24.00
CA VAL A 228 -7.37 9.81 -25.04
C VAL A 228 -8.18 11.10 -24.94
N GLU A 229 -8.59 11.52 -23.74
CA GLU A 229 -9.32 12.79 -23.55
C GLU A 229 -8.49 13.99 -24.02
N SER A 230 -7.19 13.96 -23.74
CA SER A 230 -6.26 15.04 -24.09
C SER A 230 -6.03 15.18 -25.60
N VAL A 231 -6.07 14.06 -26.35
CA VAL A 231 -5.78 14.01 -27.79
C VAL A 231 -7.04 14.15 -28.64
N HIS A 232 -8.15 13.49 -28.28
CA HIS A 232 -9.35 13.44 -29.12
C HIS A 232 -10.45 14.39 -28.66
N TRP A 233 -10.78 14.40 -27.37
CA TRP A 233 -11.91 15.21 -26.89
C TRP A 233 -11.63 16.71 -26.91
N ARG A 234 -10.39 17.16 -26.64
CA ARG A 234 -10.07 18.61 -26.73
C ARG A 234 -10.23 19.19 -28.14
N SER A 235 -9.92 18.42 -29.19
CA SER A 235 -10.04 18.89 -30.58
C SER A 235 -11.46 18.83 -31.12
N GLU A 236 -12.22 17.77 -30.83
CA GLU A 236 -13.60 17.63 -31.29
C GLU A 236 -14.54 18.56 -30.53
N PHE A 237 -14.35 18.71 -29.22
CA PHE A 237 -15.12 19.65 -28.42
C PHE A 237 -14.86 21.11 -28.84
N ARG A 238 -13.60 21.50 -29.14
CA ARG A 238 -13.30 22.83 -29.71
C ARG A 238 -13.97 23.05 -31.05
N ARG A 239 -13.93 22.08 -31.97
CA ARG A 239 -14.62 22.20 -33.28
C ARG A 239 -16.13 22.35 -33.12
N SER A 240 -16.74 21.61 -32.19
CA SER A 240 -18.16 21.72 -31.87
C SER A 240 -18.51 23.10 -31.31
N VAL A 241 -17.70 23.65 -30.40
CA VAL A 241 -17.92 24.97 -29.81
C VAL A 241 -17.69 26.09 -30.82
N ASP A 242 -16.65 25.99 -31.65
CA ASP A 242 -16.36 26.98 -32.70
C ASP A 242 -17.46 26.98 -33.77
N HIS A 243 -18.00 25.83 -34.18
CA HIS A 243 -19.15 25.77 -35.09
C HIS A 243 -20.45 26.31 -34.49
N SER A 244 -20.60 26.26 -33.17
CA SER A 244 -21.76 26.82 -32.47
C SER A 244 -21.68 28.35 -32.42
N ASN A 245 -20.49 28.91 -32.22
CA ASN A 245 -20.27 30.36 -32.12
C ASN A 245 -20.17 31.08 -33.47
N THR A 246 -19.95 30.38 -34.59
CA THR A 246 -19.97 30.99 -35.94
C THR A 246 -21.37 31.06 -36.57
N ASN A 247 -22.39 30.50 -35.92
CA ASN A 247 -23.78 30.50 -36.39
C ASN A 247 -24.68 31.47 -35.59
N GLU A 248 -24.10 32.35 -34.77
CA GLU A 248 -24.75 33.55 -34.21
C GLU A 248 -24.18 34.82 -34.87
#